data_AF-A0A7G5C3E3-F1
#
_entry.id   AF-A0A7G5C3E3-F1
#
_cell.length_a   1.000
_cell.length_b   1.000
_cell.length_c   1.000
_cell.angle_alpha   90.00
_cell.angle_beta   90.00
_cell.angle_gamma   90.00
#
_symmetry.space_group_name_H-M   'P 1'
#
loop_
_entity.id
_entity.type
_entity.pdbx_description
1 polymer ?
#
loop_
_entity_poly.entity_id
_entity_poly.type
_entity_poly.pdbx_seq_one_letter_code
_entity_poly.pdbx_strand_id
1 'polypeptide(L)'
;MIKLTDEHGNATYISPDNVTAIAIRDQITNVWTCDSGRPMTVKETPEEVTRKILEYKLAMVRYKESQHETVKHHGDPIYLFECAEDALRNLAGLEDSGHDQ
;
A
#
# COMPACT_ATOMS: atom_id res chain seq x y z
N MET A 1 2.42 0.96 7.34
CA MET A 1 3.81 1.45 7.47
C MET A 1 4.58 1.11 6.21
N ILE A 2 5.54 1.95 5.82
CA ILE A 2 6.49 1.65 4.74
C ILE A 2 7.90 1.54 5.31
N LYS A 3 8.74 0.74 4.65
CA LYS A 3 10.16 0.58 4.98
C LYS A 3 11.00 1.50 4.09
N LEU A 4 11.81 2.34 4.72
CA LEU A 4 12.85 3.16 4.10
C LEU A 4 14.22 2.76 4.65
N THR A 5 15.28 3.27 4.04
CA THR A 5 16.67 3.02 4.45
C THR A 5 17.30 4.34 4.86
N ASP A 6 17.76 4.46 6.11
CA ASP A 6 18.41 5.67 6.61
C ASP A 6 19.81 5.89 5.97
N GLU A 7 20.43 7.03 6.26
CA GLU A 7 21.78 7.35 5.79
C GLU A 7 22.86 6.32 6.20
N HIS A 8 22.67 5.65 7.34
CA HIS A 8 23.58 4.63 7.85
C HIS A 8 23.32 3.24 7.24
N GLY A 9 22.23 3.04 6.50
CA GLY A 9 21.83 1.76 5.93
C GLY A 9 20.88 0.94 6.79
N ASN A 10 20.36 1.48 7.88
CA ASN A 10 19.38 0.79 8.72
C ASN A 10 17.97 0.92 8.15
N ALA A 11 17.17 -0.11 8.38
CA ALA A 11 15.75 -0.09 8.06
C ALA A 11 15.00 0.85 9.02
N THR A 12 14.29 1.82 8.46
CA THR A 12 13.40 2.70 9.22
C THR A 12 11.97 2.55 8.73
N TYR A 13 11.03 2.46 9.67
CA TYR A 13 9.62 2.28 9.37
C TYR A 13 8.87 3.55 9.67
N ILE A 14 8.16 4.07 8.67
CA ILE A 14 7.36 5.29 8.83
C ILE A 14 5.90 5.02 8.49
N SER A 15 5.01 5.74 9.17
CA SER A 15 3.60 5.81 8.78
C SER A 15 3.45 6.77 7.60
N PRO A 16 2.99 6.31 6.41
CA PRO A 16 2.81 7.19 5.25
C PRO A 16 1.82 8.33 5.49
N ASP A 17 0.89 8.14 6.42
CA ASP A 17 -0.10 9.17 6.78
C ASP A 17 0.51 10.30 7.61
N ASN A 18 1.67 10.06 8.23
CA ASN A 18 2.40 11.08 8.99
C ASN A 18 3.35 11.89 8.11
N VAL A 19 3.59 11.49 6.84
CA VAL A 19 4.51 12.19 5.94
C VAL A 19 3.89 13.51 5.48
N THR A 20 4.58 14.62 5.76
CA THR A 20 4.12 15.97 5.41
C THR A 20 4.85 16.53 4.19
N ALA A 21 6.12 16.18 3.99
CA ALA A 21 6.90 16.63 2.85
C ALA A 21 8.02 15.64 2.52
N ILE A 22 8.38 15.59 1.23
CA ILE A 22 9.57 14.90 0.72
C ILE A 22 10.30 15.93 -0.13
N ALA A 23 11.59 16.13 0.11
CA ALA A 23 12.41 17.05 -0.67
C ALA A 23 13.84 16.56 -0.81
N ILE A 24 14.50 16.99 -1.88
CA ILE A 24 15.94 16.82 -2.04
C ILE A 24 16.63 18.05 -1.44
N ARG A 25 17.62 17.83 -0.57
CA ARG A 25 18.61 18.84 -0.16
C ARG A 25 19.99 18.25 -0.31
N ASP A 26 20.90 18.97 -0.97
CA ASP A 26 22.29 18.53 -1.14
C ASP A 26 22.42 17.11 -1.73
N GLN A 27 21.57 16.79 -2.72
CA GLN A 27 21.45 15.46 -3.35
C GLN A 27 20.96 14.33 -2.43
N ILE A 28 20.48 14.68 -1.25
CA ILE A 28 19.98 13.75 -0.23
C ILE A 28 18.46 13.88 -0.12
N THR A 29 17.77 12.74 -0.15
CA THR A 29 16.32 12.70 0.07
C THR A 29 16.01 12.86 1.55
N ASN A 30 15.21 13.87 1.87
CA ASN A 30 14.72 14.16 3.21
C ASN A 30 13.21 13.93 3.26
N VAL A 31 12.76 13.28 4.33
CA VAL A 31 11.35 12.99 4.60
C VAL A 31 10.96 13.67 5.90
N TRP A 32 9.97 14.56 5.86
CA TRP A 32 9.39 15.18 7.04
C TRP A 32 8.14 14.43 7.45
N THR A 33 8.02 14.20 8.76
CA THR A 33 6.81 13.65 9.35
C THR A 33 6.22 14.62 10.37
N CYS A 34 4.92 14.58 10.59
CA CYS A 34 4.22 15.49 11.51
C CYS A 34 4.61 15.27 12.99
N ASP A 35 5.10 14.08 13.32
CA ASP A 35 5.54 13.67 14.66
C ASP A 35 7.01 13.99 14.94
N SER A 36 7.81 14.28 13.90
CA SER A 36 9.23 14.57 14.04
C SER A 36 9.52 16.05 13.79
N GLY A 37 10.17 16.70 14.76
CA GLY A 37 10.63 18.09 14.62
C GLY A 37 11.83 18.24 13.67
N ARG A 38 12.32 17.15 13.07
CA ARG A 38 13.49 17.12 12.17
C ARG A 38 13.23 16.14 11.03
N PRO A 39 13.68 16.44 9.79
CA PRO A 39 13.59 15.49 8.70
C PRO A 39 14.45 14.25 8.97
N MET A 40 13.99 13.14 8.42
CA MET A 40 14.77 11.92 8.28
C MET A 40 15.45 11.89 6.92
N THR A 41 16.75 11.65 6.92
CA THR A 41 17.51 11.36 5.71
C THR A 41 17.28 9.92 5.27
N VAL A 42 17.00 9.70 3.99
CA VAL A 42 16.85 8.36 3.41
C VAL A 42 17.67 8.20 2.13
N LYS A 43 18.03 6.95 1.84
CA LYS A 43 18.80 6.58 0.63
C LYS A 43 17.93 6.46 -0.62
N GLU A 44 16.65 6.15 -0.46
CA GLU A 44 15.70 6.11 -1.56
C GLU A 44 15.57 7.48 -2.25
N THR A 45 15.29 7.48 -3.56
CA THR A 45 14.97 8.73 -4.26
C THR A 45 13.58 9.25 -3.86
N PRO A 46 13.26 10.54 -4.06
CA PRO A 46 11.92 11.06 -3.77
C PRO A 46 10.82 10.30 -4.51
N GLU A 47 11.08 9.86 -5.74
CA GLU A 47 10.15 9.08 -6.55
C GLU A 47 9.91 7.69 -5.95
N GLU A 48 10.96 7.03 -5.45
CA GLU A 48 10.83 5.73 -4.78
C GLU A 48 10.05 5.86 -3.46
N VAL A 49 10.34 6.89 -2.66
CA VAL A 49 9.58 7.17 -1.43
C VAL A 49 8.12 7.45 -1.76
N THR A 50 7.86 8.29 -2.76
CA THR A 50 6.50 8.65 -3.19
C THR A 50 5.74 7.43 -3.71
N ARG A 51 6.40 6.58 -4.51
CA ARG A 51 5.81 5.32 -5.00
C ARG A 51 5.40 4.41 -3.85
N LYS A 52 6.28 4.18 -2.88
CA LYS A 52 5.98 3.35 -1.70
C LYS A 52 4.78 3.90 -0.90
N ILE A 53 4.67 5.23 -0.78
CA ILE A 53 3.52 5.87 -0.12
C ILE A 53 2.22 5.61 -0.90
N LEU A 54 2.24 5.75 -2.23
CA LEU A 54 1.07 5.53 -3.07
C LEU A 54 0.64 4.06 -3.05
N GLU A 55 1.58 3.13 -3.14
CA GLU A 55 1.33 1.69 -3.03
C GLU A 55 0.68 1.34 -1.69
N TYR A 56 1.18 1.90 -0.59
CA TYR A 56 0.57 1.72 0.73
C TYR A 56 -0.87 2.26 0.77
N LYS A 57 -1.10 3.48 0.28
CA LYS A 57 -2.45 4.09 0.28
C LYS A 57 -3.43 3.27 -0.55
N LEU A 58 -3.01 2.80 -1.73
CA LEU A 58 -3.82 1.93 -2.57
C LEU A 58 -4.14 0.61 -1.88
N ALA A 59 -3.14 -0.03 -1.24
CA ALA A 59 -3.35 -1.25 -0.48
C ALA A 59 -4.34 -1.06 0.68
N MET A 60 -4.28 0.08 1.38
CA MET A 60 -5.21 0.41 2.46
C MET A 60 -6.64 0.68 1.98
N VAL A 61 -6.82 1.26 0.78
CA VAL A 61 -8.15 1.39 0.18
C VAL A 61 -8.74 0.00 -0.10
N ARG A 62 -7.98 -0.87 -0.79
CA ARG A 62 -8.42 -2.24 -1.10
C ARG A 62 -8.73 -3.05 0.16
N TYR A 63 -7.92 -2.91 1.20
CA TYR A 63 -8.16 -3.56 2.48
C TYR A 63 -9.49 -3.11 3.12
N LYS A 64 -9.79 -1.81 3.09
CA LYS A 64 -11.05 -1.28 3.63
C LYS A 64 -12.27 -1.76 2.85
N GLU A 65 -12.17 -1.85 1.52
CA GLU A 65 -13.23 -2.40 0.67
C GLU A 65 -13.48 -3.87 0.99
N SER A 66 -12.42 -4.68 1.07
CA SER A 66 -12.51 -6.09 1.49
C SER A 66 -13.15 -6.26 2.87
N GLN A 67 -12.79 -5.44 3.86
CA GLN A 67 -13.42 -5.49 5.17
C GLN A 67 -14.92 -5.16 5.12
N HIS A 68 -15.32 -4.17 4.32
CA HIS A 68 -16.72 -3.79 4.15
C HIS A 68 -17.54 -4.91 3.51
N GLU A 69 -16.98 -5.64 2.54
CA GLU A 69 -17.59 -6.84 1.98
C GLU A 69 -17.70 -7.96 3.02
N THR A 70 -16.64 -8.18 3.80
CA THR A 70 -16.60 -9.20 4.86
C THR A 70 -17.69 -8.96 5.92
N VAL A 71 -17.91 -7.71 6.31
CA VAL A 71 -18.94 -7.32 7.30
C VAL A 71 -20.36 -7.41 6.72
N LYS A 72 -20.54 -7.15 5.42
CA LYS A 72 -21.82 -7.35 4.72
C LYS A 72 -22.21 -8.82 4.58
N HIS A 73 -21.23 -9.73 4.51
CA HIS A 73 -21.44 -11.16 4.29
C HIS A 73 -21.20 -12.00 5.55
N HIS A 74 -21.42 -11.44 6.75
CA HIS A 74 -21.39 -12.20 8.01
C HIS A 74 -22.36 -13.39 7.99
N GLY A 75 -21.85 -14.55 7.56
CA GLY A 75 -22.55 -15.82 7.57
C GLY A 75 -21.74 -16.97 6.99
N ASP A 76 -20.97 -16.74 5.93
CA ASP A 76 -20.27 -17.85 5.26
C ASP A 76 -18.86 -17.45 4.77
N PRO A 77 -17.79 -17.93 5.44
CA PRO A 77 -16.41 -17.76 5.00
C PRO A 77 -16.16 -18.31 3.58
N ILE A 78 -16.90 -19.33 3.15
CA ILE A 78 -16.74 -19.95 1.83
C ILE A 78 -17.17 -18.97 0.74
N TYR A 79 -18.28 -18.27 0.95
CA TYR A 79 -18.79 -17.26 0.02
C TYR A 79 -17.80 -16.10 -0.20
N LEU A 80 -17.09 -15.70 0.85
CA LEU A 80 -16.07 -14.64 0.77
C LEU A 80 -14.82 -15.07 -0.01
N PHE A 81 -14.41 -16.34 0.13
CA PHE A 81 -13.31 -16.88 -0.67
C PHE A 81 -13.69 -17.02 -2.15
N GLU A 82 -14.91 -17.48 -2.45
CA GLU A 82 -15.42 -17.59 -3.82
C GLU A 82 -15.53 -16.22 -4.51
N CYS A 83 -16.08 -15.20 -3.84
CA CYS A 83 -16.15 -13.85 -4.41
C CYS A 83 -14.75 -13.23 -4.64
N ALA A 84 -13.80 -13.48 -3.73
CA ALA A 84 -12.43 -12.99 -3.90
C ALA A 84 -11.71 -13.71 -5.04
N GLU A 85 -11.94 -15.02 -5.22
CA GLU A 85 -11.39 -15.80 -6.32
C GLU A 85 -11.95 -15.35 -7.68
N ASP A 86 -13.26 -15.11 -7.77
CA ASP A 86 -13.92 -14.59 -8.97
C ASP A 86 -13.45 -13.18 -9.34
N ALA A 87 -13.30 -12.29 -8.35
CA ALA A 87 -12.76 -10.96 -8.57
C ALA A 87 -11.32 -11.02 -9.14
N LEU A 88 -10.50 -11.94 -8.65
CA LEU A 88 -9.15 -12.17 -9.13
C LEU A 88 -9.11 -12.79 -10.54
N ARG A 89 -10.01 -13.73 -10.84
CA ARG A 89 -10.17 -14.31 -12.19
C ARG A 89 -10.57 -13.25 -13.22
N ASN A 90 -11.52 -12.38 -12.90
CA ASN A 90 -11.97 -11.30 -13.77
C ASN A 90 -10.85 -10.26 -14.02
N LEU A 91 -10.08 -9.90 -12.98
CA LEU A 91 -8.93 -9.01 -13.12
C LEU A 91 -7.79 -9.62 -13.95
N ALA A 92 -7.65 -10.95 -13.93
CA ALA A 92 -6.67 -11.69 -14.72
C ALA A 92 -7.16 -12.01 -16.14
N GLY A 93 -8.40 -11.68 -16.50
CA GLY A 93 -9.02 -12.04 -17.78
C GLY A 93 -9.23 -13.55 -17.95
N LEU A 94 -9.32 -14.29 -16.85
CA LEU A 94 -9.53 -15.74 -16.79
C LEU A 94 -11.01 -16.07 -16.54
N GLU A 95 -11.89 -15.38 -17.26
CA GLU A 95 -13.33 -15.68 -17.22
C GLU A 95 -13.53 -17.07 -17.85
N ASP A 96 -14.07 -18.03 -17.08
CA ASP A 96 -14.37 -19.37 -17.60
C ASP A 96 -15.43 -19.23 -18.71
N SER A 97 -14.98 -19.30 -19.96
CA SER A 97 -15.84 -19.43 -21.12
C SER A 97 -16.44 -20.84 -21.15
N GLY A 98 -17.40 -21.08 -20.27
CA GLY A 98 -18.28 -22.23 -20.32
C GLY A 98 -19.35 -22.04 -21.40
N HIS A 99 -19.02 -22.43 -22.64
CA HIS A 99 -20.03 -22.90 -23.58
C HIS A 99 -20.55 -24.25 -23.08
N ASP A 100 -21.86 -24.33 -22.80
CA ASP A 100 -22.77 -25.37 -23.33
C ASP A 100 -24.15 -25.29 -22.68
N GLN A 101 -25.13 -24.71 -23.38
CA GLN A 101 -26.16 -25.45 -24.12
C GLN A 101 -26.90 -24.52 -25.09
#